data_AF-G0MK36-F1
#
_entry.id   AF-G0MK36-F1
#
_cell.length_a   1.000
_cell.length_b   1.000
_cell.length_c   1.000
_cell.angle_alpha   90.00
_cell.angle_beta   90.00
_cell.angle_gamma   90.00
#
_symmetry.space_group_name_H-M   'P 1'
#
loop_
_entity.id
_entity.type
_entity.pdbx_description
1 polymer ?
#
loop_
_entity_poly.entity_id
_entity_poly.type
_entity_poly.pdbx_seq_one_letter_code
_entity_poly.pdbx_strand_id
1 'polypeptide(L)'
;MSVDLKQQLGLEDYLGVLAVWCVFFSILFILSVIFNFVCIKKDDDITALERWGYKKNIGMKLGPHRRSMVARQLPQNIETD
;
A
#
# COMPACT_ATOMS: atom_id res chain seq x y z
N MET A 1 26.37 44.49 20.63
CA MET A 1 26.00 43.82 19.36
C MET A 1 24.92 42.81 19.67
N SER A 2 23.71 43.01 19.15
CA SER A 2 22.64 42.00 19.22
C SER A 2 22.90 40.95 18.15
N VAL A 3 23.18 39.72 18.56
CA VAL A 3 23.25 38.58 17.64
C VAL A 3 21.84 38.26 17.17
N ASP A 4 21.59 38.37 15.87
CA ASP A 4 20.31 37.94 15.29
C ASP A 4 20.32 36.41 15.21
N LEU A 5 19.43 35.79 15.99
CA LEU A 5 19.34 34.34 16.16
C LEU A 5 18.27 33.71 15.26
N LYS A 6 17.72 34.44 14.28
CA LYS A 6 16.67 33.87 13.43
C LYS A 6 17.26 32.83 12.49
N GLN A 7 16.77 31.60 12.64
CA GLN A 7 16.99 30.54 11.68
C GLN A 7 16.38 30.96 10.33
N GLN A 8 17.23 31.19 9.32
CA GLN A 8 16.78 31.37 7.94
C GLN A 8 16.35 30.01 7.42
N LEU A 9 15.05 29.74 7.45
CA LEU A 9 14.48 28.51 6.92
C LEU A 9 14.36 28.63 5.40
N GLY A 10 15.13 27.81 4.69
CA GLY A 10 15.11 27.75 3.25
C GLY A 10 13.98 26.85 2.74
N LEU A 11 13.67 26.96 1.45
CA LEU A 11 12.73 26.04 0.80
C LEU A 11 13.22 24.58 0.87
N GLU A 12 14.54 24.39 0.91
CA GLU A 12 15.22 23.10 1.02
C GLU A 12 14.89 22.38 2.33
N ASP A 13 14.80 23.11 3.44
CA ASP A 13 14.45 22.55 4.75
C ASP A 13 13.04 21.95 4.74
N TYR A 14 12.10 22.59 4.04
CA TYR A 14 10.73 22.08 3.87
C TYR A 14 10.66 20.86 2.94
N LEU A 15 11.46 20.87 1.86
CA LEU A 15 11.56 19.73 0.96
C LEU A 15 12.16 18.50 1.65
N GLY A 16 13.08 18.70 2.60
CA GLY A 16 13.61 17.63 3.44
C GLY A 16 12.52 16.89 4.20
N VAL A 17 11.60 17.62 4.85
CA VAL A 17 10.46 17.02 5.58
C VAL A 17 9.55 16.24 4.63
N LEU A 18 9.25 16.80 3.46
CA LEU A 18 8.43 16.13 2.45
C LEU A 18 9.09 14.86 1.90
N ALA A 19 10.41 14.90 1.67
CA ALA A 19 11.16 13.75 1.19
C ALA A 19 11.15 12.61 2.21
N VAL A 20 11.41 12.90 3.49
CA VAL A 20 11.35 11.91 4.57
C VAL A 20 9.94 11.30 4.69
N TRP A 21 8.91 12.13 4.59
CA TRP A 21 7.51 11.69 4.58
C TRP A 21 7.26 10.71 3.41
N CYS A 22 7.62 11.08 2.19
CA CYS A 22 7.47 10.21 1.01
C CYS A 22 8.21 8.88 1.18
N VAL A 23 9.45 8.90 1.69
CA VAL A 23 10.25 7.69 1.92
C VAL A 23 9.59 6.78 2.96
N PHE A 24 9.13 7.34 4.08
CA PHE A 24 8.45 6.58 5.13
C PHE A 24 7.20 5.86 4.60
N PHE A 25 6.32 6.58 3.91
CA PHE A 25 5.12 5.99 3.32
C PHE A 25 5.44 4.97 2.22
N SER A 26 6.49 5.20 1.44
CA SER A 26 6.95 4.22 0.44
C SER A 26 7.41 2.92 1.09
N ILE A 27 8.15 3.00 2.20
CA ILE A 27 8.59 1.81 2.96
C ILE A 27 7.38 1.07 3.53
N LEU A 28 6.43 1.77 4.16
CA LEU A 28 5.21 1.15 4.68
C LEU A 28 4.40 0.48 3.56
N PHE A 29 4.30 1.12 2.41
CA PHE A 29 3.62 0.56 1.24
C PHE A 29 4.32 -0.72 0.75
N ILE A 30 5.65 -0.70 0.61
CA ILE A 30 6.43 -1.87 0.20
C ILE A 30 6.26 -3.00 1.21
N LEU A 31 6.36 -2.72 2.52
CA LEU A 31 6.15 -3.72 3.56
C LEU A 31 4.73 -4.29 3.51
N SER A 32 3.72 -3.45 3.33
CA SER A 32 2.33 -3.89 3.17
C SER A 32 2.17 -4.85 1.99
N VAL A 33 2.77 -4.53 0.84
CA VAL A 33 2.78 -5.40 -0.34
C VAL A 33 3.55 -6.70 -0.04
N ILE A 34 4.72 -6.63 0.60
CA ILE A 34 5.50 -7.82 0.95
C ILE A 34 4.69 -8.74 1.88
N PHE A 35 4.06 -8.20 2.92
CA PHE A 35 3.19 -9.00 3.80
C PHE A 35 2.02 -9.60 3.03
N ASN A 36 1.40 -8.84 2.12
CA ASN A 36 0.32 -9.34 1.27
C ASN A 36 0.76 -10.48 0.33
N PHE A 37 1.99 -10.48 -0.17
CA PHE A 37 2.47 -11.51 -1.10
C PHE A 37 3.17 -12.69 -0.42
N VAL A 38 3.89 -12.46 0.68
CA VAL A 38 4.75 -13.47 1.33
C VAL A 38 4.05 -14.18 2.48
N CYS A 39 3.23 -13.47 3.27
CA CYS A 39 2.58 -14.06 4.44
C CYS A 39 1.28 -14.79 4.12
N ILE A 40 0.84 -14.78 2.88
CA ILE A 40 -0.46 -15.35 2.47
C ILE A 40 -0.23 -16.70 1.82
N LYS A 41 -0.64 -17.74 2.55
CA LYS A 41 -0.68 -19.09 2.01
C LYS A 41 -1.85 -19.23 1.04
N LYS A 42 -1.76 -20.24 0.17
CA LYS A 42 -2.80 -20.56 -0.83
C LYS A 42 -4.17 -20.92 -0.22
N ASP A 43 -4.20 -21.18 1.08
CA ASP A 43 -5.37 -21.57 1.85
C ASP A 43 -5.96 -20.41 2.68
N ASP A 44 -5.33 -19.23 2.68
CA ASP A 44 -5.83 -18.04 3.37
C ASP A 44 -6.87 -17.29 2.51
N ASP A 45 -7.74 -16.52 3.17
CA ASP A 45 -8.80 -15.74 2.51
C ASP A 45 -8.26 -14.73 1.49
N ILE A 46 -9.12 -14.38 0.52
CA ILE A 46 -8.78 -13.39 -0.51
C ILE A 46 -8.45 -12.06 0.16
N THR A 47 -7.33 -11.48 -0.25
CA THR A 47 -6.92 -10.20 0.30
C THR A 47 -7.75 -9.03 -0.20
N ALA A 48 -7.78 -7.96 0.61
CA ALA A 48 -8.37 -6.69 0.21
C ALA A 48 -7.77 -6.15 -1.10
N LEU A 49 -6.47 -6.36 -1.35
CA LEU A 49 -5.80 -5.94 -2.59
C LEU A 49 -6.25 -6.76 -3.81
N GLU A 50 -6.42 -8.08 -3.67
CA GLU A 50 -6.94 -8.94 -4.74
C GLU A 50 -8.41 -8.62 -5.06
N ARG A 51 -9.24 -8.40 -4.03
CA ARG A 51 -10.64 -7.96 -4.17
C ARG A 51 -10.75 -6.60 -4.86
N TRP A 52 -9.93 -5.64 -4.44
CA TRP A 52 -9.88 -4.31 -5.04
C TRP A 52 -9.37 -4.36 -6.49
N GLY A 53 -8.32 -5.15 -6.74
CA GLY A 53 -7.74 -5.39 -8.05
C GLY A 53 -8.73 -5.94 -9.07
N TYR A 54 -9.51 -6.93 -8.63
CA TYR A 54 -10.57 -7.52 -9.44
C TYR A 54 -11.69 -6.51 -9.70
N LYS A 55 -12.19 -5.82 -8.66
CA LYS A 55 -13.26 -4.80 -8.79
C LYS A 55 -12.87 -3.68 -9.75
N LYS A 56 -11.61 -3.26 -9.74
CA LYS A 56 -11.10 -2.17 -10.58
C LYS A 56 -10.58 -2.63 -11.94
N ASN A 57 -10.78 -3.91 -12.31
CA ASN A 57 -10.31 -4.52 -13.56
C ASN A 57 -8.83 -4.27 -13.86
N ILE A 58 -8.00 -4.20 -12.81
CA ILE A 58 -6.56 -4.06 -12.98
C ILE A 58 -6.08 -5.34 -13.63
N GLY A 59 -5.38 -5.28 -14.77
CA GLY A 59 -4.90 -6.45 -15.53
C GLY A 59 -3.77 -7.25 -14.88
N MET A 60 -3.23 -6.74 -13.75
CA MET A 60 -2.07 -7.30 -13.07
C MET A 60 -2.43 -8.13 -11.82
N LYS A 61 -1.68 -9.20 -11.56
CA LYS A 61 -1.92 -10.09 -10.42
C LYS A 61 -1.50 -9.37 -9.13
N LEU A 62 -2.48 -9.04 -8.27
CA LEU A 62 -2.29 -8.22 -7.05
C LEU A 62 -2.12 -9.05 -5.77
N GLY A 63 -1.94 -10.36 -5.91
CA GLY A 63 -1.66 -11.29 -4.82
C GLY A 63 -1.27 -12.68 -5.33
N PRO A 64 -1.13 -13.66 -4.42
CA PRO A 64 -0.70 -15.01 -4.78
C PRO A 64 -1.77 -15.81 -5.53
N HIS A 65 -3.06 -15.50 -5.33
CA HIS A 65 -4.17 -16.24 -5.92
C HIS A 65 -4.37 -15.91 -7.39
N ARG A 66 -4.82 -16.92 -8.16
CA ARG A 66 -5.13 -16.75 -9.58
C ARG A 66 -6.47 -16.01 -9.70
N ARG A 67 -6.59 -15.12 -10.68
CA ARG A 67 -7.83 -14.35 -10.94
C ARG A 67 -9.09 -15.21 -11.01
N SER A 68 -8.97 -16.42 -11.56
CA SER A 68 -10.07 -17.37 -11.67
C SER A 68 -10.54 -17.92 -10.32
N MET A 69 -9.68 -18.00 -9.31
CA MET A 69 -10.07 -18.39 -7.95
C MET A 69 -10.74 -17.21 -7.23
N VAL A 70 -10.17 -16.01 -7.37
CA VAL A 70 -10.73 -14.77 -6.83
C VAL A 70 -12.15 -14.53 -7.36
N ALA A 71 -12.39 -14.74 -8.66
CA ALA A 71 -13.71 -14.60 -9.27
C ALA A 71 -14.76 -15.60 -8.75
N ARG A 72 -14.35 -16.76 -8.23
CA ARG A 72 -15.26 -17.77 -7.67
C ARG A 72 -15.63 -17.48 -6.22
N GLN A 73 -14.68 -17.01 -5.43
CA GLN A 73 -14.86 -16.76 -3.99
C GLN A 73 -15.50 -15.38 -3.71
N LEU A 74 -15.32 -14.38 -4.59
CA LEU A 74 -15.95 -13.06 -4.46
C LEU A 74 -17.49 -13.08 -4.38
N PRO A 75 -18.23 -13.79 -5.24
CA PRO A 75 -19.70 -13.85 -5.14
C PRO A 75 -20.17 -14.58 -3.86
N GLN A 76 -19.46 -15.63 -3.42
CA GLN A 76 -19.83 -16.39 -2.21
C GLN A 76 -19.76 -15.53 -0.93
N ASN A 77 -18.78 -14.63 -0.85
CA ASN A 77 -18.58 -13.76 0.32
C ASN A 77 -19.59 -12.58 0.38
N ILE A 78 -20.19 -12.19 -0.76
CA ILE A 78 -21.22 -11.13 -0.80
C ILE A 78 -22.58 -11.65 -0.33
N GLU A 79 -22.82 -12.95 -0.43
CA GLU A 79 -24.09 -13.59 -0.05
C GLU A 79 -24.12 -14.05 1.41
N THR A 80 -22.98 -13.96 2.12
CA THR A 80 -22.83 -14.37 3.52
C THR A 80 -22.62 -13.21 4.51
N ASP A 81 -22.54 -11.96 4.03
CA ASP A 81 -22.60 -10.71 4.82
C ASP A 81 -24.01 -10.11 4.77
#